data_AF-A0A954W259-F1
#
_entry.id   AF-A0A954W259-F1
#
_cell.length_a   1.000
_cell.length_b   1.000
_cell.length_c   1.000
_cell.angle_alpha   90.00
_cell.angle_beta   90.00
_cell.angle_gamma   90.00
#
_symmetry.space_group_name_H-M   'P 1'
#
loop_
_entity.id
_entity.type
_entity.pdbx_description
1 polymer ?
#
loop_
_entity_poly.entity_id
_entity_poly.type
_entity_poly.pdbx_seq_one_letter_code
_entity_poly.pdbx_strand_id
1 'polypeptide(L)'
;MKSSQLWRWCAVGCFAMLSATSVMAEMQQGKPELKSAGPLTFGREGVLFVGDTASAALFAIDTKDQASTGSTTVKLEKVDQQIAAMLGTTADDILINDVAVNPESGRVYMSVSLGRGPDATPVILRTKADGGLEVMSLEDVSFDQVAIPNAPAAGGSGRNDKRSQSITDLAFIDGKVIIAGLSNEEFESNLRSVRFPFSDADDGTAVEIYHGAHGAYETRSPVRTFVPFMIDDQPHLLAAYT
;
A
#
# COMPACT_ATOMS: atom_id res chain seq x y z
N MET A 1 -27.70 10.22 -70.14
CA MET A 1 -27.73 10.04 -68.67
C MET A 1 -26.32 9.65 -68.23
N LYS A 2 -25.56 10.55 -67.60
CA LYS A 2 -24.17 10.31 -67.18
C LYS A 2 -24.18 9.83 -65.73
N SER A 3 -23.77 8.59 -65.46
CA SER A 3 -23.64 8.07 -64.09
C SER A 3 -22.26 8.42 -63.53
N SER A 4 -22.24 9.22 -62.47
CA SER A 4 -21.04 9.57 -61.70
C SER A 4 -20.62 8.41 -60.78
N GLN A 5 -19.39 7.94 -60.95
CA GLN A 5 -18.69 7.04 -60.02
C GLN A 5 -18.28 7.85 -58.77
N LEU A 6 -18.81 7.48 -57.60
CA LEU A 6 -18.40 8.01 -56.30
C LEU A 6 -17.34 7.08 -55.69
N TRP A 7 -16.08 7.51 -55.68
CA TRP A 7 -15.03 6.84 -54.92
C TRP A 7 -15.23 7.15 -53.42
N ARG A 8 -15.62 6.13 -52.63
CA ARG A 8 -15.55 6.18 -51.16
C ARG A 8 -14.09 5.97 -50.75
N TRP A 9 -13.48 7.01 -50.19
CA TRP A 9 -12.21 6.91 -49.48
C TRP A 9 -12.47 6.25 -48.12
N CYS A 10 -11.95 5.04 -47.91
CA CYS A 10 -11.82 4.46 -46.57
C CYS A 10 -10.66 5.17 -45.87
N ALA A 11 -10.97 6.09 -44.97
CA ALA A 11 -9.99 6.60 -44.01
C ALA A 11 -9.65 5.49 -43.03
N VAL A 12 -8.44 4.93 -43.15
CA VAL A 12 -7.84 4.08 -42.11
C VAL A 12 -7.50 5.00 -40.95
N GLY A 13 -8.31 4.94 -39.89
CA GLY A 13 -8.02 5.62 -38.63
C GLY A 13 -6.78 5.00 -38.00
N CYS A 14 -5.66 5.72 -38.04
CA CYS A 14 -4.46 5.38 -37.29
C CYS A 14 -4.77 5.59 -35.81
N PHE A 15 -5.11 4.52 -35.08
CA PHE A 15 -5.16 4.53 -33.63
C PHE A 15 -3.73 4.70 -33.13
N ALA A 16 -3.37 5.91 -32.69
CA ALA A 16 -2.12 6.13 -31.97
C ALA A 16 -2.18 5.31 -30.67
N MET A 17 -1.41 4.22 -30.58
CA MET A 17 -1.14 3.59 -29.29
C MET A 17 -0.37 4.61 -28.46
N LEU A 18 -0.99 5.17 -27.43
CA LEU A 18 -0.26 5.80 -26.34
C LEU A 18 0.56 4.69 -25.68
N SER A 19 1.87 4.67 -25.92
CA SER A 19 2.79 3.90 -25.10
C SER A 19 2.69 4.46 -23.68
N ALA A 20 2.06 3.71 -22.76
CA ALA A 20 2.11 4.03 -21.35
C ALA A 20 3.58 3.99 -20.93
N THR A 21 4.15 5.15 -20.58
CA THR A 21 5.45 5.23 -19.92
C THR A 21 5.33 4.45 -18.61
N SER A 22 6.25 3.50 -18.39
CA SER A 22 6.27 2.71 -17.14
C SER A 22 6.27 3.66 -15.95
N VAL A 23 5.44 3.36 -14.96
CA VAL A 23 5.37 4.12 -13.71
C VAL A 23 6.70 4.08 -12.94
N MET A 24 7.55 3.10 -13.24
CA MET A 24 8.86 2.94 -12.61
C MET A 24 9.94 3.87 -13.18
N ALA A 25 9.68 4.56 -14.29
CA ALA A 25 10.68 5.41 -14.95
C ALA A 25 11.10 6.64 -14.12
N GLU A 26 10.28 7.04 -13.14
CA GLU A 26 10.50 8.20 -12.27
C GLU A 26 11.06 7.81 -10.89
N MET A 27 11.23 6.50 -10.63
CA MET A 27 11.70 5.98 -9.35
C MET A 27 13.24 6.08 -9.23
N GLN A 28 13.72 6.38 -8.02
CA GLN A 28 15.15 6.46 -7.72
C GLN A 28 15.73 5.08 -7.36
N GLN A 29 17.03 4.89 -7.61
CA GLN A 29 17.75 3.67 -7.26
C GLN A 29 18.48 3.87 -5.93
N GLY A 30 18.34 2.94 -4.99
CA GLY A 30 19.06 2.98 -3.72
C GLY A 30 18.47 2.06 -2.66
N LYS A 31 18.56 2.50 -1.39
CA LYS A 31 18.01 1.77 -0.25
C LYS A 31 16.91 2.58 0.42
N PRO A 32 15.62 2.18 0.35
CA PRO A 32 14.57 2.84 1.11
C PRO A 32 14.85 2.70 2.61
N GLU A 33 14.92 3.83 3.31
CA GLU A 33 15.19 3.87 4.75
C GLU A 33 13.92 3.67 5.59
N LEU A 34 13.30 2.49 5.49
CA LEU A 34 12.16 2.14 6.34
C LEU A 34 12.55 2.19 7.82
N LYS A 35 11.81 2.97 8.61
CA LYS A 35 11.88 2.98 10.08
C LYS A 35 10.84 2.04 10.70
N SER A 36 9.76 1.76 9.98
CA SER A 36 8.76 0.75 10.28
C SER A 36 8.16 0.19 8.99
N ALA A 37 7.51 -0.97 9.06
CA ALA A 37 6.78 -1.58 7.94
C ALA A 37 5.40 -1.99 8.43
N GLY A 38 4.38 -1.19 8.13
CA GLY A 38 2.99 -1.38 8.53
C GLY A 38 2.17 -2.00 7.39
N PRO A 39 1.01 -1.40 7.05
CA PRO A 39 0.15 -1.88 5.97
C PRO A 39 0.87 -1.96 4.61
N LEU A 40 0.42 -2.92 3.80
CA LEU A 40 0.94 -3.24 2.47
C LEU A 40 -0.17 -3.24 1.43
N THR A 41 0.10 -2.72 0.24
CA THR A 41 -0.76 -2.96 -0.93
C THR A 41 0.09 -3.01 -2.20
N PHE A 42 -0.40 -3.70 -3.22
CA PHE A 42 0.26 -3.71 -4.54
C PHE A 42 -0.35 -2.68 -5.48
N GLY A 43 0.52 -2.03 -6.23
CA GLY A 43 0.19 -1.28 -7.44
C GLY A 43 0.32 -2.12 -8.70
N ARG A 44 0.31 -1.42 -9.83
CA ARG A 44 0.66 -2.01 -11.14
C ARG A 44 2.16 -2.28 -11.22
N GLU A 45 2.56 -3.14 -12.16
CA GLU A 45 3.95 -3.45 -12.48
C GLU A 45 4.72 -4.03 -11.27
N GLY A 46 4.03 -4.70 -10.35
CA GLY A 46 4.65 -5.32 -9.17
C GLY A 46 5.21 -4.33 -8.14
N VAL A 47 4.78 -3.08 -8.15
CA VAL A 47 5.17 -2.09 -7.13
C VAL A 47 4.49 -2.41 -5.81
N LEU A 48 5.27 -2.59 -4.75
CA LEU A 48 4.79 -2.77 -3.38
C LEU A 48 4.76 -1.42 -2.66
N PHE A 49 3.59 -1.02 -2.19
CA PHE A 49 3.44 0.13 -1.30
C PHE A 49 3.56 -0.30 0.16
N VAL A 50 4.36 0.42 0.94
CA VAL A 50 4.64 0.13 2.35
C VAL A 50 4.39 1.38 3.19
N GLY A 51 3.49 1.28 4.15
CA GLY A 51 3.27 2.34 5.14
C GLY A 51 4.34 2.35 6.21
N ASP A 52 5.13 3.43 6.30
CA ASP A 52 6.09 3.65 7.38
C ASP A 52 5.53 4.68 8.37
N THR A 53 4.82 4.16 9.37
CA THR A 53 4.23 5.00 10.42
C THR A 53 5.28 5.74 11.23
N ALA A 54 6.43 5.13 11.54
CA ALA A 54 7.49 5.75 12.35
C ALA A 54 8.06 7.00 11.68
N SER A 55 8.34 6.97 10.37
CA SER A 55 8.79 8.14 9.62
C SER A 55 7.64 9.02 9.10
N ALA A 56 6.38 8.59 9.21
CA ALA A 56 5.22 9.15 8.52
C ALA A 56 5.49 9.34 7.03
N ALA A 57 5.84 8.23 6.38
CA ALA A 57 6.04 8.19 4.94
C ALA A 57 5.36 6.98 4.32
N LEU A 58 5.03 7.11 3.05
CA LEU A 58 4.63 6.01 2.19
C LEU A 58 5.77 5.72 1.21
N PHE A 59 6.17 4.46 1.14
CA PHE A 59 7.18 4.00 0.20
C PHE A 59 6.53 3.20 -0.92
N ALA A 60 7.03 3.37 -2.14
CA ALA A 60 6.74 2.53 -3.29
C ALA A 60 8.03 1.81 -3.67
N ILE A 61 8.03 0.48 -3.70
CA ILE A 61 9.23 -0.32 -3.95
C ILE A 61 8.96 -1.24 -5.13
N ASP A 62 9.78 -1.13 -6.17
CA ASP A 62 9.72 -2.05 -7.30
C ASP A 62 10.29 -3.41 -6.87
N THR A 63 9.41 -4.40 -6.80
CA THR A 63 9.78 -5.76 -6.37
C THR A 63 10.43 -6.60 -7.46
N LYS A 64 10.41 -6.11 -8.72
CA LYS A 64 10.77 -6.85 -9.93
C LYS A 64 9.99 -8.16 -10.14
N ASP A 65 8.89 -8.34 -9.41
CA ASP A 65 8.09 -9.56 -9.38
C ASP A 65 6.82 -9.40 -10.25
N GLN A 66 6.99 -9.47 -11.57
CA GLN A 66 5.89 -9.29 -12.54
C GLN A 66 5.52 -10.60 -13.25
N ALA A 67 6.39 -11.61 -13.15
CA ALA A 67 6.18 -12.88 -13.82
C ALA A 67 5.21 -13.74 -13.00
N SER A 68 4.11 -14.15 -13.63
CA SER A 68 3.21 -15.14 -13.02
C SER A 68 3.99 -16.40 -12.65
N THR A 69 3.97 -16.75 -11.37
CA THR A 69 4.56 -18.00 -10.89
C THR A 69 3.60 -19.19 -10.98
N GLY A 70 2.42 -18.98 -11.58
CA GLY A 70 1.30 -19.93 -11.55
C GLY A 70 0.55 -19.89 -10.21
N SER A 71 -0.74 -20.24 -10.23
CA SER A 71 -1.54 -20.35 -8.99
C SER A 71 -1.16 -21.63 -8.26
N THR A 72 -0.27 -21.51 -7.27
CA THR A 72 0.06 -22.61 -6.36
C THR A 72 -0.51 -22.29 -4.99
N THR A 73 -1.18 -23.27 -4.36
CA THR A 73 -1.63 -23.12 -2.98
C THR A 73 -0.42 -22.94 -2.07
N VAL A 74 -0.26 -21.76 -1.49
CA VAL A 74 0.78 -21.47 -0.50
C VAL A 74 0.29 -21.98 0.85
N LYS A 75 0.98 -22.98 1.41
CA LYS A 75 0.68 -23.52 2.74
C LYS A 75 1.82 -23.18 3.69
N LEU A 76 1.62 -22.14 4.52
CA LEU A 76 2.56 -21.71 5.55
C LEU A 76 2.04 -22.15 6.93
N GLU A 77 2.44 -23.33 7.38
CA GLU A 77 2.16 -23.77 8.75
C GLU A 77 3.15 -23.15 9.74
N LYS A 78 2.66 -22.65 10.87
CA LYS A 78 3.50 -22.04 11.93
C LYS A 78 4.42 -20.95 11.38
N VAL A 79 3.84 -20.05 10.58
CA VAL A 79 4.55 -19.00 9.85
C VAL A 79 5.42 -18.13 10.77
N ASP A 80 4.94 -17.83 11.96
CA ASP A 80 5.64 -17.14 13.03
C ASP A 80 6.95 -17.85 13.42
N GLN A 81 6.91 -19.17 13.60
CA GLN A 81 8.09 -19.97 13.93
C GLN A 81 9.08 -20.05 12.76
N GLN A 82 8.58 -20.13 11.52
CA GLN A 82 9.44 -20.12 10.33
C GLN A 82 10.18 -18.78 10.19
N ILE A 83 9.47 -17.67 10.39
CA ILE A 83 10.03 -16.32 10.35
C ILE A 83 11.07 -16.15 11.46
N ALA A 84 10.72 -16.51 12.70
CA ALA A 84 11.63 -16.41 13.84
C ALA A 84 12.91 -17.21 13.63
N ALA A 85 12.79 -18.46 13.15
CA ALA A 85 13.94 -19.31 12.84
C ALA A 85 14.82 -18.73 11.74
N MET A 86 14.23 -18.17 10.67
CA MET A 86 14.96 -17.53 9.59
C MET A 86 15.73 -16.31 10.05
N LEU A 87 15.13 -15.51 10.94
CA LEU A 87 15.66 -14.23 11.40
C LEU A 87 16.51 -14.36 12.68
N GLY A 88 16.73 -15.58 13.17
CA GLY A 88 17.56 -15.85 14.35
C GLY A 88 16.97 -15.32 15.66
N THR A 89 15.64 -15.28 15.76
CA THR A 89 14.91 -14.80 16.94
C THR A 89 13.85 -15.83 17.41
N THR A 90 12.92 -15.42 18.26
CA THR A 90 11.80 -16.22 18.77
C THR A 90 10.46 -15.68 18.27
N ALA A 91 9.42 -16.53 18.24
CA ALA A 91 8.10 -16.13 17.74
C ALA A 91 7.46 -14.98 18.57
N ASP A 92 7.77 -14.90 19.87
CA ASP A 92 7.25 -13.84 20.74
C ASP A 92 7.87 -12.46 20.42
N ASP A 93 9.07 -12.47 19.82
CA ASP A 93 9.86 -11.30 19.47
C ASP A 93 9.67 -10.86 18.01
N ILE A 94 8.61 -11.35 17.35
CA ILE A 94 8.19 -10.86 16.05
C ILE A 94 6.73 -10.39 16.08
N LEU A 95 6.41 -9.44 15.21
CA LEU A 95 5.05 -9.04 14.90
C LEU A 95 4.86 -9.06 13.40
N ILE A 96 3.91 -9.84 12.89
CA ILE A 96 3.45 -9.73 11.50
C ILE A 96 2.44 -8.59 11.48
N ASN A 97 2.77 -7.51 10.78
CA ASN A 97 1.95 -6.30 10.73
C ASN A 97 0.87 -6.41 9.65
N ASP A 98 1.24 -6.93 8.47
CA ASP A 98 0.31 -7.10 7.36
C ASP A 98 0.79 -8.15 6.34
N VAL A 99 -0.13 -8.58 5.46
CA VAL A 99 0.10 -9.53 4.37
C VAL A 99 -0.58 -9.02 3.10
N ALA A 100 0.18 -8.94 2.01
CA ALA A 100 -0.34 -8.60 0.68
C ALA A 100 0.04 -9.65 -0.35
N VAL A 101 -0.83 -9.88 -1.34
CA VAL A 101 -0.54 -10.77 -2.47
C VAL A 101 -0.27 -9.93 -3.70
N ASN A 102 0.86 -10.17 -4.36
CA ASN A 102 1.15 -9.56 -5.64
C ASN A 102 0.16 -10.10 -6.69
N PRO A 103 -0.71 -9.26 -7.26
CA PRO A 103 -1.75 -9.71 -8.18
C PRO A 103 -1.19 -10.24 -9.52
N GLU A 104 0.04 -9.86 -9.90
CA GLU A 104 0.66 -10.28 -11.16
C GLU A 104 1.35 -11.64 -11.01
N SER A 105 2.13 -11.82 -9.93
CA SER A 105 2.92 -13.04 -9.72
C SER A 105 2.20 -14.13 -8.92
N GLY A 106 1.25 -13.73 -8.06
CA GLY A 106 0.59 -14.57 -7.04
C GLY A 106 1.41 -14.79 -5.77
N ARG A 107 2.58 -14.15 -5.63
CA ARG A 107 3.43 -14.30 -4.43
C ARG A 107 2.87 -13.51 -3.25
N VAL A 108 3.06 -14.07 -2.05
CA VAL A 108 2.66 -13.45 -0.79
C VAL A 108 3.84 -12.64 -0.25
N TYR A 109 3.55 -11.43 0.21
CA TYR A 109 4.47 -10.51 0.87
C TYR A 109 3.96 -10.21 2.28
N MET A 110 4.87 -10.04 3.24
CA MET A 110 4.54 -9.78 4.63
C MET A 110 5.42 -8.67 5.17
N SER A 111 4.83 -7.75 5.93
CA SER A 111 5.55 -6.77 6.73
C SER A 111 5.69 -7.31 8.15
N VAL A 112 6.92 -7.29 8.66
CA VAL A 112 7.27 -7.88 9.96
C VAL A 112 8.10 -6.90 10.76
N SER A 113 7.81 -6.78 12.04
CA SER A 113 8.67 -6.10 13.01
C SER A 113 9.46 -7.14 13.81
N LEU A 114 10.77 -6.98 13.89
CA LEU A 114 11.65 -7.66 14.83
C LEU A 114 11.75 -6.84 16.11
N GLY A 115 11.31 -7.40 17.23
CA GLY A 115 11.11 -6.67 18.47
C GLY A 115 9.73 -6.02 18.57
N ARG A 116 9.56 -5.21 19.62
CA ARG A 116 8.31 -4.51 19.94
C ARG A 116 8.58 -3.03 20.19
N GLY A 117 7.59 -2.20 19.89
CA GLY A 117 7.66 -0.77 20.13
C GLY A 117 8.40 0.01 19.03
N PRO A 118 8.76 1.27 19.28
CA PRO A 118 9.20 2.21 18.25
C PRO A 118 10.57 1.86 17.64
N ASP A 119 11.38 1.08 18.34
CA ASP A 119 12.73 0.68 17.90
C ASP A 119 12.75 -0.69 17.19
N ALA A 120 11.58 -1.28 16.94
CA ALA A 120 11.49 -2.58 16.27
C ALA A 120 12.02 -2.49 14.83
N THR A 121 12.82 -3.48 14.43
CA THR A 121 13.44 -3.49 13.10
C THR A 121 12.43 -3.92 12.04
N PRO A 122 12.16 -3.12 11.00
CA PRO A 122 11.27 -3.52 9.93
C PRO A 122 11.92 -4.53 8.98
N VAL A 123 11.17 -5.55 8.59
CA VAL A 123 11.57 -6.58 7.63
C VAL A 123 10.41 -6.83 6.67
N ILE A 124 10.71 -6.87 5.36
CA ILE A 124 9.77 -7.34 4.35
C ILE A 124 10.17 -8.77 3.96
N LEU A 125 9.20 -9.68 4.04
CA LEU A 125 9.35 -11.07 3.62
C LEU A 125 8.49 -11.33 2.40
N ARG A 126 8.87 -12.32 1.61
CA ARG A 126 8.01 -12.86 0.55
C ARG A 126 8.12 -14.36 0.43
N THR A 127 7.13 -14.96 -0.24
CA THR A 127 7.21 -16.37 -0.63
C THR A 127 8.09 -16.55 -1.86
N LYS A 128 8.92 -17.58 -1.84
CA LYS A 128 9.59 -18.16 -2.99
C LYS A 128 8.57 -18.90 -3.88
N ALA A 129 8.98 -19.21 -5.11
CA ALA A 129 8.16 -19.99 -6.04
C ALA A 129 7.86 -21.42 -5.54
N ASP A 130 8.68 -21.95 -4.62
CA ASP A 130 8.47 -23.26 -3.97
C ASP A 130 7.57 -23.19 -2.72
N GLY A 131 7.05 -22.00 -2.38
CA GLY A 131 6.24 -21.77 -1.19
C GLY A 131 7.02 -21.52 0.09
N GLY A 132 8.35 -21.63 0.09
CA GLY A 132 9.19 -21.24 1.21
C GLY A 132 9.24 -19.72 1.40
N LEU A 133 9.77 -19.25 2.53
CA LEU A 133 9.92 -17.82 2.80
C LEU A 133 11.34 -17.33 2.49
N GLU A 134 11.48 -16.07 2.12
CA GLU A 134 12.75 -15.35 2.03
C GLU A 134 12.60 -13.88 2.45
N VAL A 135 13.70 -13.27 2.91
CA VAL A 135 13.78 -11.82 3.12
C VAL A 135 13.89 -11.13 1.76
N MET A 136 13.05 -10.13 1.53
CA MET A 136 13.20 -9.23 0.39
C MET A 136 14.30 -8.22 0.70
N SER A 137 15.39 -8.26 -0.07
CA SER A 137 16.45 -7.24 0.04
C SER A 137 15.90 -5.87 -0.33
N LEU A 138 16.25 -4.86 0.47
CA LEU A 138 16.03 -3.44 0.17
C LEU A 138 17.31 -2.74 -0.30
N GLU A 139 18.42 -3.48 -0.40
CA GLU A 139 19.67 -2.94 -0.93
C GLU A 139 19.57 -2.81 -2.46
N ASP A 140 19.91 -1.63 -2.97
CA ASP A 140 19.97 -1.33 -4.41
C ASP A 140 18.68 -1.71 -5.16
N VAL A 141 17.55 -1.21 -4.66
CA VAL A 141 16.22 -1.34 -5.27
C VAL A 141 15.78 -0.03 -5.89
N SER A 142 14.88 -0.12 -6.87
CA SER A 142 14.19 1.07 -7.39
C SER A 142 13.01 1.37 -6.46
N PHE A 143 12.95 2.59 -5.93
CA PHE A 143 11.93 3.01 -4.98
C PHE A 143 11.53 4.48 -5.19
N ASP A 144 10.41 4.86 -4.61
CA ASP A 144 9.93 6.23 -4.49
C ASP A 144 9.32 6.42 -3.09
N GLN A 145 9.26 7.65 -2.60
CA GLN A 145 8.72 7.94 -1.27
C GLN A 145 8.02 9.29 -1.21
N VAL A 146 7.02 9.36 -0.34
CA VAL A 146 6.29 10.60 -0.06
C VAL A 146 6.05 10.75 1.43
N ALA A 147 6.23 11.96 1.95
CA ALA A 147 5.92 12.27 3.34
C ALA A 147 4.40 12.40 3.52
N ILE A 148 3.89 11.90 4.65
CA ILE A 148 2.50 12.07 5.05
C ILE A 148 2.38 13.34 5.90
N PRO A 149 1.73 14.41 5.41
CA PRO A 149 1.58 15.65 6.16
C PRO A 149 0.68 15.44 7.38
N ASN A 150 0.90 16.29 8.39
CA ASN A 150 0.07 16.36 9.60
C ASN A 150 -0.06 15.03 10.36
N ALA A 151 0.91 14.10 10.24
CA ALA A 151 0.90 12.87 11.04
C ALA A 151 1.05 13.20 12.55
N PRO A 152 0.35 12.49 13.47
CA PRO A 152 0.46 12.71 14.90
C PRO A 152 1.90 12.71 15.40
N ALA A 153 2.23 13.49 16.43
CA ALA A 153 3.60 13.53 16.96
C ALA A 153 4.07 12.15 17.45
N ALA A 154 5.35 11.85 17.24
CA ALA A 154 5.99 10.67 17.83
C ALA A 154 6.10 10.81 19.37
N GLY A 155 6.18 9.69 20.08
CA GLY A 155 6.47 9.66 21.53
C GLY A 155 5.34 9.18 22.43
N GLY A 156 4.21 8.71 21.88
CA GLY A 156 3.23 7.95 22.65
C GLY A 156 3.74 6.53 22.94
N SER A 157 3.10 5.83 23.88
CA SER A 157 3.42 4.44 24.20
C SER A 157 2.16 3.56 24.22
N GLY A 158 2.31 2.31 23.76
CA GLY A 158 1.22 1.34 23.70
C GLY A 158 0.00 1.88 22.94
N ARG A 159 -1.18 1.81 23.57
CA ARG A 159 -2.45 2.27 22.96
C ARG A 159 -2.52 3.78 22.72
N ASN A 160 -1.65 4.57 23.36
CA ASN A 160 -1.60 6.03 23.22
C ASN A 160 -0.63 6.49 22.12
N ASP A 161 0.08 5.57 21.47
CA ASP A 161 0.94 5.91 20.34
C ASP A 161 0.10 6.17 19.09
N LYS A 162 -0.32 7.43 18.92
CA LYS A 162 -1.07 7.87 17.75
C LYS A 162 -0.23 7.86 16.48
N ARG A 163 1.08 8.01 16.58
CA ARG A 163 2.00 7.95 15.43
C ARG A 163 1.95 6.58 14.79
N SER A 164 1.86 5.50 15.58
CA SER A 164 1.63 4.14 15.06
C SER A 164 0.31 3.95 14.29
N GLN A 165 -0.62 4.90 14.40
CA GLN A 165 -1.91 4.89 13.70
C GLN A 165 -1.99 5.90 12.56
N SER A 166 -0.87 6.53 12.19
CA SER A 166 -0.80 7.49 11.07
C SER A 166 -1.05 6.86 9.70
N ILE A 167 -0.83 5.55 9.59
CA ILE A 167 -1.16 4.72 8.42
C ILE A 167 -1.75 3.41 8.96
N THR A 168 -3.05 3.22 8.80
CA THR A 168 -3.78 2.04 9.30
C THR A 168 -4.17 1.07 8.20
N ASP A 169 -4.39 1.56 6.98
CA ASP A 169 -4.67 0.73 5.81
C ASP A 169 -4.30 1.45 4.52
N LEU A 170 -4.04 0.68 3.46
CA LEU A 170 -3.67 1.17 2.14
C LEU A 170 -4.44 0.44 1.04
N ALA A 171 -4.82 1.16 -0.01
CA ALA A 171 -5.30 0.53 -1.24
C ALA A 171 -4.82 1.31 -2.47
N PHE A 172 -4.49 0.61 -3.55
CA PHE A 172 -4.16 1.24 -4.82
C PHE A 172 -5.32 1.15 -5.82
N ILE A 173 -5.80 2.30 -6.30
CA ILE A 173 -6.96 2.40 -7.20
C ILE A 173 -6.70 3.54 -8.18
N ASP A 174 -6.90 3.29 -9.47
CA ASP A 174 -6.87 4.31 -10.53
C ASP A 174 -5.62 5.23 -10.51
N GLY A 175 -4.44 4.65 -10.25
CA GLY A 175 -3.18 5.40 -10.23
C GLY A 175 -2.92 6.17 -8.93
N LYS A 176 -3.72 5.92 -7.89
CA LYS A 176 -3.59 6.58 -6.58
C LYS A 176 -3.52 5.55 -5.47
N VAL A 177 -2.73 5.87 -4.45
CA VAL A 177 -2.74 5.17 -3.17
C VAL A 177 -3.68 5.90 -2.24
N ILE A 178 -4.72 5.21 -1.79
CA ILE A 178 -5.61 5.65 -0.73
C ILE A 178 -4.99 5.22 0.59
N ILE A 179 -4.90 6.16 1.52
CA ILE A 179 -4.24 5.98 2.82
C ILE A 179 -5.24 6.33 3.91
N ALA A 180 -5.56 5.35 4.75
CA ALA A 180 -6.28 5.57 5.99
C ALA A 180 -5.30 5.82 7.13
N GLY A 181 -5.64 6.71 8.05
CA GLY A 181 -4.88 6.86 9.28
C GLY A 181 -5.26 8.10 10.08
N LEU A 182 -4.58 8.28 11.20
CA LEU A 182 -4.71 9.45 12.04
C LEU A 182 -3.90 10.64 11.50
N SER A 183 -4.44 11.84 11.70
CA SER A 183 -3.83 13.15 11.51
C SER A 183 -3.80 13.90 12.85
N ASN A 184 -3.14 15.07 12.85
CA ASN A 184 -3.11 16.00 13.97
C ASN A 184 -4.14 17.14 13.84
N GLU A 185 -5.16 16.96 12.99
CA GLU A 185 -6.24 17.92 12.77
C GLU A 185 -7.39 17.75 13.79
N GLU A 186 -8.35 18.68 13.77
CA GLU A 186 -9.52 18.67 14.67
C GLU A 186 -10.34 17.37 14.56
N PHE A 187 -10.35 16.77 13.36
CA PHE A 187 -10.80 15.41 13.10
C PHE A 187 -9.59 14.52 12.86
N GLU A 188 -9.26 13.70 13.85
CA GLU A 188 -8.03 12.92 13.82
C GLU A 188 -8.11 11.83 12.74
N SER A 189 -9.28 11.33 12.35
CA SER A 189 -9.41 10.37 11.24
C SER A 189 -9.35 11.07 9.87
N ASN A 190 -8.39 10.68 9.03
CA ASN A 190 -8.14 11.30 7.73
C ASN A 190 -7.93 10.23 6.65
N LEU A 191 -8.53 10.44 5.48
CA LEU A 191 -8.30 9.66 4.26
C LEU A 191 -7.51 10.52 3.27
N ARG A 192 -6.32 10.05 2.88
CA ARG A 192 -5.48 10.71 1.87
C ARG A 192 -5.52 9.94 0.57
N SER A 193 -5.36 10.65 -0.53
CA SER A 193 -5.27 10.08 -1.87
C SER A 193 -4.02 10.65 -2.53
N VAL A 194 -2.97 9.85 -2.64
CA VAL A 194 -1.69 10.26 -3.24
C VAL A 194 -1.54 9.64 -4.62
N ARG A 195 -1.27 10.45 -5.64
CA ARG A 195 -0.99 9.95 -6.99
C ARG A 195 0.36 9.24 -7.01
N PHE A 196 0.45 8.13 -7.75
CA PHE A 196 1.71 7.44 -8.04
C PHE A 196 2.05 7.53 -9.55
N PRO A 197 3.31 7.78 -9.97
CA PRO A 197 4.51 8.10 -9.16
C PRO A 197 4.33 9.30 -8.23
N PHE A 198 5.05 9.32 -7.12
CA PHE A 198 4.79 10.28 -6.06
C PHE A 198 5.22 11.69 -6.45
N SER A 199 4.42 12.64 -6.01
CA SER A 199 4.75 14.06 -5.96
C SER A 199 4.54 14.50 -4.51
N ASP A 200 3.99 15.68 -4.26
CA ASP A 200 3.58 16.04 -2.91
C ASP A 200 2.26 15.36 -2.54
N ALA A 201 2.14 14.87 -1.30
CA ALA A 201 0.88 14.42 -0.75
C ALA A 201 0.02 15.65 -0.36
N ASP A 202 -1.24 15.66 -0.77
CA ASP A 202 -2.24 16.62 -0.28
C ASP A 202 -2.57 16.33 1.21
N ASP A 203 -3.07 17.33 1.93
CA ASP A 203 -3.46 17.26 3.34
C ASP A 203 -4.48 16.14 3.62
N GLY A 204 -5.22 15.73 2.58
CA GLY A 204 -6.21 14.68 2.62
C GLY A 204 -7.62 15.21 2.83
N THR A 205 -8.57 14.29 3.02
CA THR A 205 -9.95 14.60 3.36
C THR A 205 -10.21 14.10 4.77
N ALA A 206 -10.47 15.04 5.68
CA ALA A 206 -10.98 14.72 7.00
C ALA A 206 -12.30 13.95 6.88
N VAL A 207 -12.40 12.82 7.58
CA VAL A 207 -13.61 11.99 7.55
C VAL A 207 -14.40 12.24 8.82
N GLU A 208 -15.58 12.85 8.67
CA GLU A 208 -16.53 12.99 9.75
C GLU A 208 -17.36 11.72 9.91
N ILE A 209 -17.31 11.09 11.08
CA ILE A 209 -18.09 9.90 11.40
C ILE A 209 -19.22 10.32 12.34
N TYR A 210 -20.47 10.10 11.95
CA TYR A 210 -21.63 10.28 12.82
C TYR A 210 -22.11 8.92 13.34
N HIS A 211 -22.05 8.70 14.65
CA HIS A 211 -22.50 7.45 15.24
C HIS A 211 -23.92 7.59 15.79
N GLY A 212 -24.89 7.06 15.04
CA GLY A 212 -26.33 7.21 15.31
C GLY A 212 -26.82 6.62 16.63
N ALA A 213 -26.09 5.69 17.25
CA ALA A 213 -26.47 5.07 18.52
C ALA A 213 -26.40 6.03 19.72
N HIS A 214 -25.54 7.05 19.64
CA HIS A 214 -25.37 8.05 20.71
C HIS A 214 -25.42 9.50 20.20
N GLY A 215 -25.72 9.68 18.91
CA GLY A 215 -26.01 11.00 18.32
C GLY A 215 -24.82 11.94 18.29
N ALA A 216 -23.60 11.39 18.32
CA ALA A 216 -22.35 12.14 18.42
C ALA A 216 -21.45 11.89 17.22
N TYR A 217 -20.61 12.88 16.91
CA TYR A 217 -19.51 12.73 15.97
C TYR A 217 -18.35 12.00 16.64
N GLU A 218 -17.87 10.93 16.02
CA GLU A 218 -16.69 10.17 16.45
C GLU A 218 -15.47 10.67 15.69
N THR A 219 -14.86 11.72 16.20
CA THR A 219 -13.80 12.46 15.50
C THR A 219 -12.40 11.90 15.73
N ARG A 220 -12.25 10.82 16.51
CA ARG A 220 -10.97 10.28 16.99
C ARG A 220 -10.75 8.79 16.70
N SER A 221 -11.67 8.15 15.99
CA SER A 221 -11.56 6.74 15.61
C SER A 221 -11.03 6.64 14.18
N PRO A 222 -9.79 6.15 13.96
CA PRO A 222 -9.30 5.99 12.61
C PRO A 222 -10.12 4.93 11.87
N VAL A 223 -10.23 5.10 10.55
CA VAL A 223 -10.50 3.96 9.65
C VAL A 223 -9.46 2.88 9.96
N ARG A 224 -9.89 1.69 10.40
CA ARG A 224 -8.99 0.56 10.70
C ARG A 224 -8.63 -0.23 9.48
N THR A 225 -9.63 -0.45 8.63
CA THR A 225 -9.47 -1.07 7.32
C THR A 225 -10.56 -0.55 6.41
N PHE A 226 -10.32 -0.54 5.12
CA PHE A 226 -11.33 -0.24 4.12
C PHE A 226 -11.17 -1.12 2.89
N VAL A 227 -12.28 -1.32 2.19
CA VAL A 227 -12.30 -2.00 0.90
C VAL A 227 -12.88 -1.05 -0.15
N PRO A 228 -12.16 -0.79 -1.25
CA PRO A 228 -12.74 -0.10 -2.38
C PRO A 228 -13.61 -1.01 -3.22
N PHE A 229 -14.72 -0.48 -3.71
CA PHE A 229 -15.65 -1.21 -4.55
C PHE A 229 -16.46 -0.27 -5.44
N MET A 230 -17.05 -0.83 -6.49
CA MET A 230 -17.87 -0.09 -7.44
C MET A 230 -19.36 -0.35 -7.16
N ILE A 231 -20.15 0.72 -7.06
CA ILE A 231 -21.61 0.67 -7.12
C ILE A 231 -22.03 1.54 -8.29
N ASP A 232 -22.77 0.98 -9.25
CA ASP A 232 -23.28 1.72 -10.42
C ASP A 232 -22.19 2.54 -11.14
N ASP A 233 -21.02 1.92 -11.37
CA ASP A 233 -19.83 2.53 -11.98
C ASP A 233 -19.26 3.75 -11.23
N GLN A 234 -19.62 3.92 -9.95
CA GLN A 234 -19.04 4.94 -9.07
C GLN A 234 -18.15 4.30 -8.00
N PRO A 235 -16.94 4.84 -7.78
CA PRO A 235 -16.03 4.34 -6.75
C PRO A 235 -16.56 4.67 -5.35
N HIS A 236 -16.58 3.67 -4.49
CA HIS A 236 -16.98 3.78 -3.09
C HIS A 236 -15.92 3.10 -2.20
N LEU A 237 -15.81 3.57 -0.96
CA LEU A 237 -15.00 2.94 0.09
C LEU A 237 -15.93 2.45 1.20
N LEU A 238 -15.82 1.17 1.56
CA LEU A 238 -16.46 0.61 2.75
C LEU A 238 -15.40 0.53 3.83
N ALA A 239 -15.54 1.33 4.87
CA ALA A 239 -14.58 1.43 5.96
C ALA A 239 -15.12 0.84 7.27
N ALA A 240 -14.24 0.20 8.03
CA ALA A 240 -14.49 -0.25 9.39
C ALA A 240 -13.76 0.66 10.39
N TYR A 241 -14.41 0.93 11.52
CA TYR A 241 -13.95 1.85 12.56
C TYR A 241 -14.00 1.18 13.93
N THR A 242 -13.16 1.63 14.86
CA THR A 242 -13.12 1.15 16.25
C THR A 242 -12.86 2.28 17.22
#